data_AF-A0A524GIP1-F1
#
_entry.id   AF-A0A524GIP1-F1
#
_cell.length_a   1.000
_cell.length_b   1.000
_cell.length_c   1.000
_cell.angle_alpha   90.00
_cell.angle_beta   90.00
_cell.angle_gamma   90.00
#
_symmetry.space_group_name_H-M   'P 1'
#
loop_
_entity.id
_entity.type
_entity.pdbx_description
1 polymer ?
#
loop_
_entity_poly.entity_id
_entity_poly.type
_entity_poly.pdbx_seq_one_letter_code
_entity_poly.pdbx_strand_id
1 'polypeptide(L)'
;MIRKIKDILLDVFSRMGRWKIAIGRDPRRVPPRTAVIFPLVADTLFCGLAGIMTIRKEGKVKKDDIVEGLGLLFEKIRENNLGKLSNRKTTGEHYLGGDEVLVLMERDILKLKQDSYLEDIFFEPERSKQLEGLFHEMKSFLGDEEKLVELEARNFSTGDMEYVNNALTRFRDYVWALERDIFSNIEMILSLAGETGKGAMSRECFSKYRNINLLLKSLDRLEVRGRDSAGIEVTFALKDEDAPARAAKDIKDQGLDDEWERRLGPGDLVDGSIRISSNTGEKGLTTISFIYKKASVTGKLGENGRYLRERIRSDRLLKIFIEEAIASEMYLGHTRWASVGSITEENCHPINNFTMDPDNETHRSPSFKDYPAYGRGAWTIDVALNG
;
A
#
# COMPACT_ATOMS: atom_id res chain seq x y z
N MET A 1 -39.76 3.81 -3.91
CA MET A 1 -38.29 3.78 -3.74
C MET A 1 -37.69 2.40 -4.05
N ILE A 2 -38.25 1.31 -3.51
CA ILE A 2 -37.81 -0.09 -3.75
C ILE A 2 -37.89 -0.52 -5.23
N ARG A 3 -38.89 -0.04 -5.99
CA ARG A 3 -39.08 -0.34 -7.42
C ARG A 3 -37.95 0.23 -8.30
N LYS A 4 -37.55 1.48 -8.05
CA LYS A 4 -36.43 2.16 -8.75
C LYS A 4 -35.08 1.47 -8.52
N ILE A 5 -34.84 0.94 -7.31
CA ILE A 5 -33.60 0.22 -6.99
C ILE A 5 -33.53 -1.13 -7.73
N LYS A 6 -34.68 -1.83 -7.85
CA LYS A 6 -34.80 -3.06 -8.63
C LYS A 6 -34.54 -2.82 -10.12
N ASP A 7 -35.05 -1.72 -10.66
CA ASP A 7 -34.87 -1.33 -12.07
C ASP A 7 -33.41 -0.94 -12.36
N ILE A 8 -32.73 -0.26 -11.43
CA ILE A 8 -31.30 0.09 -11.55
C ILE A 8 -30.41 -1.17 -11.47
N LEU A 9 -30.71 -2.11 -10.57
CA LEU A 9 -29.97 -3.37 -10.47
C LEU A 9 -30.15 -4.23 -11.72
N LEU A 10 -31.37 -4.34 -12.25
CA LEU A 10 -31.63 -5.02 -13.53
C LEU A 10 -30.92 -4.32 -14.70
N ASP A 11 -30.87 -2.99 -14.74
CA ASP A 11 -30.15 -2.24 -15.76
C ASP A 11 -28.63 -2.47 -15.66
N VAL A 12 -28.04 -2.49 -14.45
CA VAL A 12 -26.61 -2.78 -14.23
C VAL A 12 -26.24 -4.22 -14.60
N PHE A 13 -27.04 -5.21 -14.20
CA PHE A 13 -26.83 -6.61 -14.62
C PHE A 13 -27.01 -6.78 -16.14
N SER A 14 -27.99 -6.10 -16.74
CA SER A 14 -28.15 -6.07 -18.20
C SER A 14 -26.98 -5.38 -18.90
N ARG A 15 -26.35 -4.38 -18.26
CA ARG A 15 -25.19 -3.65 -18.79
C ARG A 15 -23.93 -4.47 -18.71
N MET A 16 -23.70 -5.23 -17.63
CA MET A 16 -22.57 -6.16 -17.51
C MET A 16 -22.71 -7.35 -18.48
N GLY A 17 -23.92 -7.88 -18.69
CA GLY A 17 -24.20 -8.91 -19.71
C GLY A 17 -23.99 -8.44 -21.16
N ARG A 18 -23.78 -7.14 -21.40
CA ARG A 18 -23.46 -6.57 -22.72
C ARG A 18 -21.96 -6.42 -22.97
N TRP A 19 -21.12 -6.67 -21.96
CA TRP A 19 -19.67 -6.68 -22.16
C TRP A 19 -19.23 -8.05 -22.66
N LYS A 20 -18.55 -8.06 -23.80
CA LYS A 20 -17.93 -9.26 -24.36
C LYS A 20 -16.51 -9.39 -23.81
N ILE A 21 -16.03 -10.60 -23.61
CA ILE A 21 -14.62 -10.85 -23.30
C ILE A 21 -13.98 -11.43 -24.56
N ALA A 22 -12.88 -10.83 -25.01
CA ALA A 22 -12.07 -11.32 -26.10
C ALA A 22 -10.65 -11.58 -25.61
N ILE A 23 -9.98 -12.60 -26.13
CA ILE A 23 -8.60 -12.93 -25.78
C ILE A 23 -7.75 -12.88 -27.06
N GLY A 24 -6.58 -12.23 -27.03
CA GLY A 24 -5.66 -12.27 -28.18
C GLY A 24 -6.17 -11.54 -29.41
N ARG A 25 -6.98 -10.50 -29.25
CA ARG A 25 -7.59 -9.74 -30.37
C ARG A 25 -7.02 -8.34 -30.46
N ASP A 26 -6.97 -7.79 -31.67
CA ASP A 26 -6.69 -6.38 -31.89
C ASP A 26 -7.87 -5.54 -31.34
N PRO A 27 -7.64 -4.65 -30.35
CA PRO A 27 -8.69 -3.81 -29.78
C PRO A 27 -9.42 -2.94 -30.81
N ARG A 28 -8.79 -2.64 -31.95
CA ARG A 28 -9.38 -1.86 -33.04
C ARG A 28 -10.40 -2.66 -33.84
N ARG A 29 -10.39 -3.99 -33.71
CA ARG A 29 -11.22 -4.92 -34.49
C ARG A 29 -12.33 -5.58 -33.66
N VAL A 30 -12.41 -5.29 -32.37
CA VAL A 30 -13.48 -5.80 -31.51
C VAL A 30 -14.65 -4.83 -31.48
N PRO A 31 -15.90 -5.33 -31.39
CA PRO A 31 -17.07 -4.47 -31.29
C PRO A 31 -17.04 -3.67 -29.97
N PRO A 32 -17.75 -2.53 -29.90
CA PRO A 32 -17.90 -1.75 -28.67
C PRO A 32 -18.37 -2.61 -27.50
N ARG A 33 -17.94 -2.25 -26.28
CA ARG A 33 -18.18 -3.01 -25.04
C ARG A 33 -17.53 -4.40 -25.07
N THR A 34 -16.28 -4.49 -25.52
CA THR A 34 -15.47 -5.71 -25.40
C THR A 34 -14.27 -5.45 -24.51
N ALA A 35 -14.10 -6.23 -23.45
CA ALA A 35 -12.87 -6.30 -22.68
C ALA A 35 -11.90 -7.27 -23.37
N VAL A 36 -10.74 -6.78 -23.79
CA VAL A 36 -9.73 -7.61 -24.46
C VAL A 36 -8.62 -7.97 -23.47
N ILE A 37 -8.46 -9.27 -23.21
CA ILE A 37 -7.38 -9.82 -22.39
C ILE A 37 -6.24 -10.23 -23.34
N PHE A 38 -5.02 -9.77 -23.10
CA PHE A 38 -3.87 -9.91 -24.01
C PHE A 38 -4.16 -9.32 -25.41
N PRO A 39 -4.26 -7.99 -25.55
CA PRO A 39 -4.52 -7.38 -26.85
C PRO A 39 -3.40 -7.68 -27.85
N LEU A 40 -3.78 -8.16 -29.03
CA LEU A 40 -2.84 -8.45 -30.12
C LEU A 40 -2.73 -7.21 -31.02
N VAL A 41 -1.64 -6.47 -30.88
CA VAL A 41 -1.30 -5.38 -31.80
C VAL A 41 -0.17 -5.85 -32.70
N ALA A 42 -0.45 -5.92 -34.01
CA ALA A 42 0.56 -6.33 -35.00
C ALA A 42 1.82 -5.46 -34.86
N ASP A 43 2.98 -6.08 -35.04
CA ASP A 43 4.30 -5.44 -35.02
C ASP A 43 4.65 -4.73 -33.69
N THR A 44 3.90 -5.03 -32.61
CA THR A 44 4.13 -4.48 -31.27
C THR A 44 4.34 -5.61 -30.28
N LEU A 45 5.56 -5.72 -29.76
CA LEU A 45 5.87 -6.62 -28.66
C LEU A 45 5.83 -5.81 -27.36
N PHE A 46 4.78 -5.98 -26.54
CA PHE A 46 4.72 -5.36 -25.23
C PHE A 46 5.69 -6.09 -24.30
N CYS A 47 6.92 -5.58 -24.13
CA CYS A 47 7.78 -6.01 -23.03
C CYS A 47 7.26 -5.36 -21.74
N GLY A 48 6.73 -6.15 -20.83
CA GLY A 48 6.35 -5.69 -19.49
C GLY A 48 4.92 -6.00 -19.07
N LEU A 49 4.66 -5.76 -17.79
CA LEU A 49 3.36 -5.86 -17.15
C LEU A 49 2.48 -4.69 -17.64
N ALA A 50 1.52 -4.95 -18.52
CA ALA A 50 0.62 -3.91 -19.06
C ALA A 50 -0.32 -3.30 -18.00
N GLY A 51 -0.48 -3.96 -16.85
CA GLY A 51 -1.26 -3.49 -15.71
C GLY A 51 -1.83 -4.65 -14.90
N ILE A 52 -2.01 -4.45 -13.59
CA ILE A 52 -2.77 -5.36 -12.74
C ILE A 52 -4.14 -4.73 -12.53
N MET A 53 -5.19 -5.38 -13.04
CA MET A 53 -6.57 -4.95 -12.79
C MET A 53 -7.12 -5.73 -11.59
N THR A 54 -7.29 -5.05 -10.46
CA THR A 54 -7.93 -5.63 -9.28
C THR A 54 -9.43 -5.43 -9.35
N ILE A 55 -10.19 -6.53 -9.47
CA ILE A 55 -11.66 -6.48 -9.39
C ILE A 55 -12.06 -6.59 -7.91
N ARG A 56 -12.52 -5.49 -7.31
CA ARG A 56 -13.09 -5.52 -5.96
C ARG A 56 -14.46 -6.21 -6.02
N LYS A 57 -14.60 -7.32 -5.29
CA LYS A 57 -15.89 -7.98 -5.11
C LYS A 57 -16.74 -7.12 -4.17
N GLU A 58 -17.80 -6.50 -4.68
CA GLU A 58 -18.83 -5.90 -3.83
C GLU A 58 -19.54 -7.02 -3.05
N GLY A 59 -19.15 -7.20 -1.80
CA GLY A 59 -19.84 -8.03 -0.85
C GLY A 59 -19.58 -7.47 0.52
N LYS A 60 -20.63 -7.34 1.34
CA LYS A 60 -20.43 -7.22 2.79
C LYS A 60 -19.72 -8.49 3.23
N VAL A 61 -18.40 -8.43 3.37
CA VAL A 61 -17.66 -9.47 4.08
C VAL A 61 -18.32 -9.52 5.45
N LYS A 62 -18.96 -10.64 5.79
CA LYS A 62 -19.32 -10.88 7.19
C LYS A 62 -17.99 -10.78 7.93
N LYS A 63 -17.86 -9.75 8.77
CA LYS A 63 -16.72 -9.64 9.66
C LYS A 63 -16.89 -10.74 10.69
N ASP A 64 -16.36 -11.91 10.37
CA ASP A 64 -16.14 -12.94 11.37
C ASP A 64 -15.25 -12.30 12.45
N ASP A 65 -15.52 -12.60 13.72
CA ASP A 65 -14.67 -12.09 14.79
C ASP A 65 -13.35 -12.86 14.78
N ILE A 66 -12.40 -12.36 13.97
CA ILE A 66 -11.10 -13.00 13.79
C ILE A 66 -10.32 -13.03 15.10
N VAL A 67 -10.47 -12.02 15.95
CA VAL A 67 -9.74 -11.96 17.23
C VAL A 67 -10.26 -13.05 18.17
N GLU A 68 -11.57 -13.23 18.26
CA GLU A 68 -12.17 -14.35 18.99
C GLU A 68 -11.74 -15.71 18.41
N GLY A 69 -11.77 -15.85 17.08
CA GLY A 69 -11.34 -17.06 16.38
C GLY A 69 -9.88 -17.43 16.65
N LEU A 70 -8.97 -16.45 16.64
CA LEU A 70 -7.56 -16.64 17.00
C LEU A 70 -7.41 -17.06 18.46
N GLY A 71 -8.19 -16.49 19.37
CA GLY A 71 -8.23 -16.89 20.78
C GLY A 71 -8.61 -18.37 20.93
N LEU A 72 -9.67 -18.82 20.26
CA LEU A 72 -10.12 -20.22 20.29
C LEU A 72 -9.08 -21.19 19.70
N LEU A 73 -8.40 -20.79 18.62
CA LEU A 73 -7.31 -21.59 18.05
C LEU A 73 -6.11 -21.64 18.99
N PHE A 74 -5.77 -20.53 19.63
CA PHE A 74 -4.67 -20.48 20.59
C PHE A 74 -4.94 -21.34 21.83
N GLU A 75 -6.17 -21.42 22.32
CA GLU A 75 -6.50 -22.36 23.41
C GLU A 75 -6.26 -23.82 23.00
N LYS A 76 -6.60 -24.21 21.77
CA LYS A 76 -6.26 -25.56 21.24
C LYS A 76 -4.75 -25.80 21.15
N ILE A 77 -3.99 -24.78 20.78
CA ILE A 77 -2.52 -24.81 20.74
C ILE A 77 -1.97 -25.04 22.15
N ARG A 78 -2.42 -24.24 23.13
CA ARG A 78 -2.00 -24.33 24.54
C ARG A 78 -2.36 -25.66 25.17
N GLU A 79 -3.53 -26.20 24.82
CA GLU A 79 -3.95 -27.52 25.28
C GLU A 79 -3.01 -28.62 24.78
N ASN A 80 -2.32 -28.47 23.65
CA ASN A 80 -1.45 -29.49 23.07
C ASN A 80 0.05 -29.09 23.13
N ASN A 81 0.44 -28.54 24.28
CA ASN A 81 1.81 -28.11 24.59
C ASN A 81 2.83 -29.26 24.75
N LEU A 82 4.11 -28.90 24.89
CA LEU A 82 5.21 -29.86 24.96
C LEU A 82 5.09 -30.75 26.19
N GLY A 83 4.64 -30.19 27.32
CA GLY A 83 4.43 -30.96 28.55
C GLY A 83 3.43 -32.13 28.38
N LYS A 84 2.41 -31.99 27.52
CA LYS A 84 1.54 -33.13 27.16
C LYS A 84 2.27 -34.17 26.31
N LEU A 85 3.15 -33.73 25.42
CA LEU A 85 3.96 -34.63 24.59
C LEU A 85 4.95 -35.43 25.46
N SER A 86 5.64 -34.78 26.39
CA SER A 86 6.57 -35.41 27.34
C SER A 86 5.89 -36.45 28.22
N ASN A 87 4.64 -36.17 28.62
CA ASN A 87 3.79 -37.10 29.37
C ASN A 87 3.07 -38.14 28.50
N ARG A 88 3.36 -38.20 27.20
CA ARG A 88 2.73 -39.09 26.21
C ARG A 88 1.19 -38.99 26.17
N LYS A 89 0.66 -37.82 26.51
CA LYS A 89 -0.77 -37.48 26.44
C LYS A 89 -1.17 -36.92 25.06
N THR A 90 -0.18 -36.64 24.21
CA THR A 90 -0.34 -36.31 22.78
C THR A 90 0.81 -36.94 21.99
N THR A 91 0.75 -36.88 20.65
CA THR A 91 1.80 -37.34 19.74
C THR A 91 2.48 -36.14 19.08
N GLY A 92 3.67 -36.32 18.48
CA GLY A 92 4.34 -35.25 17.74
C GLY A 92 3.44 -34.62 16.67
N GLU A 93 2.69 -35.43 15.93
CA GLU A 93 1.74 -34.98 14.90
C GLU A 93 0.62 -34.05 15.43
N HIS A 94 0.24 -34.21 16.69
CA HIS A 94 -0.80 -33.42 17.33
C HIS A 94 -0.25 -32.32 18.25
N TYR A 95 1.08 -32.14 18.29
CA TYR A 95 1.70 -31.05 19.01
C TYR A 95 1.22 -29.70 18.48
N LEU A 96 0.92 -28.75 19.38
CA LEU A 96 0.24 -27.49 19.11
C LEU A 96 -1.10 -27.63 18.36
N GLY A 97 -1.77 -28.78 18.50
CA GLY A 97 -3.04 -29.07 17.84
C GLY A 97 -2.91 -29.62 16.43
N GLY A 98 -1.67 -29.85 15.96
CA GLY A 98 -1.37 -30.40 14.64
C GLY A 98 -1.62 -29.44 13.47
N ASP A 99 -1.47 -29.96 12.25
CA ASP A 99 -1.45 -29.14 11.03
C ASP A 99 -2.76 -28.37 10.80
N GLU A 100 -3.92 -28.97 11.08
CA GLU A 100 -5.22 -28.33 10.87
C GLU A 100 -5.35 -27.01 11.66
N VAL A 101 -4.97 -27.02 12.94
CA VAL A 101 -5.05 -25.83 13.81
C VAL A 101 -4.07 -24.76 13.34
N LEU A 102 -2.84 -25.15 12.98
CA LEU A 102 -1.82 -24.23 12.51
C LEU A 102 -2.20 -23.58 11.17
N VAL A 103 -2.74 -24.35 10.21
CA VAL A 103 -3.24 -23.80 8.94
C VAL A 103 -4.40 -22.81 9.15
N LEU A 104 -5.31 -23.08 10.08
CA LEU A 104 -6.39 -22.15 10.42
C LEU A 104 -5.87 -20.88 11.08
N MET A 105 -4.88 -20.98 11.97
CA MET A 105 -4.21 -19.85 12.61
C MET A 105 -3.52 -18.96 11.59
N GLU A 106 -2.76 -19.57 10.67
CA GLU A 106 -2.07 -18.90 9.57
C GLU A 106 -3.05 -18.14 8.68
N ARG A 107 -4.15 -18.79 8.28
CA ARG A 107 -5.21 -18.18 7.48
C ARG A 107 -5.78 -16.93 8.16
N ASP A 108 -6.07 -17.01 9.46
CA ASP A 108 -6.71 -15.91 10.19
C ASP A 108 -5.73 -14.75 10.45
N ILE A 109 -4.44 -15.03 10.65
CA ILE A 109 -3.38 -14.00 10.67
C ILE A 109 -3.22 -13.35 9.30
N LEU A 110 -3.27 -14.11 8.20
CA LEU A 110 -3.21 -13.55 6.84
C LEU A 110 -4.41 -12.63 6.55
N LYS A 111 -5.60 -12.93 7.07
CA LYS A 111 -6.75 -12.03 6.97
C LYS A 111 -6.53 -10.72 7.70
N LEU A 112 -5.88 -10.72 8.87
CA LEU A 112 -5.56 -9.48 9.61
C LEU A 112 -4.69 -8.51 8.79
N LYS A 113 -3.88 -9.01 7.85
CA LYS A 113 -3.07 -8.17 6.96
C LYS A 113 -3.88 -7.45 5.87
N GLN A 114 -5.15 -7.80 5.68
CA GLN A 114 -6.01 -7.17 4.68
C GLN A 114 -6.55 -5.83 5.21
N ASP A 115 -6.71 -4.87 4.30
CA ASP A 115 -7.14 -3.49 4.58
C ASP A 115 -8.31 -3.39 5.56
N SER A 116 -9.40 -4.12 5.32
CA SER A 116 -10.60 -4.02 6.16
C SER A 116 -10.38 -4.48 7.59
N TYR A 117 -9.59 -5.53 7.81
CA TYR A 117 -9.35 -6.06 9.15
C TYR A 117 -8.32 -5.19 9.89
N LEU A 118 -7.28 -4.70 9.19
CA LEU A 118 -6.32 -3.79 9.80
C LEU A 118 -6.98 -2.47 10.21
N GLU A 119 -7.88 -1.93 9.39
CA GLU A 119 -8.72 -0.79 9.76
C GLU A 119 -9.59 -1.07 10.98
N ASP A 120 -10.20 -2.25 11.07
CA ASP A 120 -11.02 -2.61 12.23
C ASP A 120 -10.18 -2.68 13.50
N ILE A 121 -9.01 -3.31 13.46
CA ILE A 121 -8.07 -3.32 14.58
C ILE A 121 -7.67 -1.89 14.98
N PHE A 122 -7.44 -1.00 14.01
CA PHE A 122 -7.07 0.38 14.32
C PHE A 122 -8.21 1.20 14.95
N PHE A 123 -9.42 1.11 14.40
CA PHE A 123 -10.56 1.95 14.76
C PHE A 123 -11.44 1.37 15.88
N GLU A 124 -11.26 0.10 16.26
CA GLU A 124 -11.99 -0.53 17.37
C GLU A 124 -11.03 -0.81 18.55
N PRO A 125 -10.93 0.09 19.55
CA PRO A 125 -9.95 -0.01 20.62
C PRO A 125 -10.04 -1.32 21.43
N GLU A 126 -11.25 -1.80 21.68
CA GLU A 126 -11.48 -3.06 22.40
C GLU A 126 -10.91 -4.26 21.65
N ARG A 127 -11.13 -4.33 20.33
CA ARG A 127 -10.56 -5.40 19.50
C ARG A 127 -9.05 -5.33 19.44
N SER A 128 -8.49 -4.13 19.32
CA SER A 128 -7.04 -3.95 19.36
C SER A 128 -6.46 -4.43 20.67
N LYS A 129 -7.10 -4.10 21.80
CA LYS A 129 -6.65 -4.50 23.14
C LYS A 129 -6.75 -6.01 23.34
N GLN A 130 -7.82 -6.63 22.84
CA GLN A 130 -7.97 -8.10 22.85
C GLN A 130 -6.85 -8.77 22.04
N LEU A 131 -6.56 -8.27 20.84
CA LEU A 131 -5.48 -8.81 20.00
C LEU A 131 -4.10 -8.59 20.63
N GLU A 132 -3.84 -7.43 21.25
CA GLU A 132 -2.60 -7.15 21.98
C GLU A 132 -2.42 -8.09 23.18
N GLY A 133 -3.49 -8.33 23.95
CA GLY A 133 -3.50 -9.31 25.04
C GLY A 133 -3.17 -10.73 24.55
N LEU A 134 -3.88 -11.18 23.51
CA LEU A 134 -3.64 -12.48 22.88
C LEU A 134 -2.20 -12.62 22.38
N PHE A 135 -1.66 -11.59 21.72
CA PHE A 135 -0.28 -11.58 21.27
C PHE A 135 0.72 -11.75 22.42
N HIS A 136 0.52 -11.06 23.55
CA HIS A 136 1.40 -11.21 24.70
C HIS A 136 1.32 -12.60 25.33
N GLU A 137 0.13 -13.18 25.41
CA GLU A 137 -0.04 -14.56 25.88
C GLU A 137 0.65 -15.57 24.95
N MET A 138 0.46 -15.42 23.63
CA MET A 138 1.12 -16.25 22.62
C MET A 138 2.64 -16.13 22.68
N LYS A 139 3.17 -14.91 22.85
CA LYS A 139 4.62 -14.67 22.94
C LYS A 139 5.22 -15.27 24.21
N SER A 140 4.51 -15.18 25.35
CA SER A 140 4.93 -15.84 26.59
C SER A 140 4.94 -17.36 26.42
N PHE A 141 3.86 -17.92 25.89
CA PHE A 141 3.73 -19.36 25.65
C PHE A 141 4.83 -19.89 24.72
N LEU A 142 5.11 -19.20 23.60
CA LEU A 142 6.22 -19.54 22.71
C LEU A 142 7.55 -19.63 23.45
N GLY A 143 7.86 -18.62 24.29
CA GLY A 143 9.11 -18.59 25.04
C GLY A 143 9.21 -19.69 26.10
N ASP A 144 8.09 -20.13 26.67
CA ASP A 144 8.07 -21.26 27.61
C ASP A 144 8.24 -22.59 26.89
N GLU A 145 7.59 -22.79 25.74
CA GLU A 145 7.76 -23.98 24.91
C GLU A 145 9.19 -24.12 24.37
N GLU A 146 9.80 -23.02 23.89
CA GLU A 146 11.20 -23.03 23.42
C GLU A 146 12.17 -23.47 24.53
N LYS A 147 11.99 -22.97 25.76
CA LYS A 147 12.79 -23.42 26.91
C LYS A 147 12.58 -24.90 27.24
N LEU A 148 11.33 -25.37 27.18
CA LEU A 148 11.03 -26.78 27.45
C LEU A 148 11.66 -27.70 26.39
N VAL A 149 11.65 -27.29 25.12
CA VAL A 149 12.33 -28.04 24.05
C VAL A 149 13.83 -28.12 24.33
N GLU A 150 14.48 -27.04 24.73
CA GLU A 150 15.90 -27.06 25.09
C GLU A 150 16.22 -28.02 26.24
N LEU A 151 15.34 -28.10 27.24
CA LEU A 151 15.51 -28.96 28.42
C LEU A 151 15.23 -30.44 28.12
N GLU A 152 14.22 -30.72 27.29
CA GLU A 152 13.68 -32.06 27.11
C GLU A 152 14.02 -32.70 25.75
N ALA A 153 14.74 -32.01 24.86
CA ALA A 153 15.08 -32.47 23.50
C ALA A 153 15.58 -33.92 23.43
N ARG A 154 16.33 -34.38 24.45
CA ARG A 154 16.91 -35.74 24.51
C ARG A 154 15.87 -36.83 24.78
N ASN A 155 14.68 -36.48 25.24
CA ASN A 155 13.62 -37.40 25.62
C ASN A 155 12.66 -37.74 24.47
N PHE A 156 12.79 -37.06 23.33
CA PHE A 156 11.94 -37.23 22.17
C PHE A 156 12.62 -38.05 21.08
N SER A 157 11.82 -38.76 20.29
CA SER A 157 12.30 -39.42 19.09
C SER A 157 12.68 -38.39 18.01
N THR A 158 13.51 -38.77 17.04
CA THR A 158 13.86 -37.89 15.91
C THR A 158 12.62 -37.45 15.13
N GLY A 159 11.64 -38.34 14.95
CA GLY A 159 10.38 -38.03 14.26
C GLY A 159 9.52 -37.04 15.04
N ASP A 160 9.37 -37.23 16.36
CA ASP A 160 8.64 -36.27 17.20
C ASP A 160 9.31 -34.91 17.19
N MET A 161 10.65 -34.85 17.24
CA MET A 161 11.40 -33.60 17.16
C MET A 161 11.22 -32.87 15.83
N GLU A 162 11.06 -33.59 14.72
CA GLU A 162 10.75 -32.99 13.42
C GLU A 162 9.38 -32.30 13.43
N TYR A 163 8.35 -32.96 13.97
CA TYR A 163 7.02 -32.36 14.13
C TYR A 163 7.05 -31.14 15.08
N VAL A 164 7.77 -31.25 16.21
CA VAL A 164 7.92 -30.16 17.17
C VAL A 164 8.57 -28.94 16.53
N ASN A 165 9.70 -29.12 15.84
CA ASN A 165 10.42 -28.03 15.19
C ASN A 165 9.59 -27.34 14.10
N ASN A 166 8.86 -28.12 13.29
CA ASN A 166 7.99 -27.59 12.25
C ASN A 166 6.84 -26.76 12.85
N ALA A 167 6.16 -27.29 13.86
CA ALA A 167 5.06 -26.60 14.53
C ALA A 167 5.52 -25.32 15.24
N LEU A 168 6.64 -25.38 15.99
CA LEU A 168 7.19 -24.20 16.68
C LEU A 168 7.68 -23.13 15.71
N THR A 169 8.27 -23.52 14.57
CA THR A 169 8.70 -22.54 13.55
C THR A 169 7.50 -21.77 13.01
N ARG A 170 6.41 -22.48 12.67
CA ARG A 170 5.17 -21.83 12.22
C ARG A 170 4.57 -20.95 13.30
N PHE A 171 4.53 -21.42 14.55
CA PHE A 171 4.01 -20.63 15.66
C PHE A 171 4.85 -19.38 15.94
N ARG A 172 6.18 -19.47 15.79
CA ARG A 172 7.09 -18.32 15.84
C ARG A 172 6.76 -17.31 14.73
N ASP A 173 6.53 -17.78 13.51
CA ASP A 173 6.13 -16.92 12.39
C ASP A 173 4.79 -16.21 12.64
N TYR A 174 3.85 -16.88 13.33
CA TYR A 174 2.57 -16.27 13.73
C TYR A 174 2.75 -15.13 14.72
N VAL A 175 3.53 -15.35 15.78
CA VAL A 175 3.86 -14.31 16.77
C VAL A 175 4.62 -13.15 16.10
N TRP A 176 5.58 -13.47 15.22
CA TRP A 176 6.34 -12.47 14.47
C TRP A 176 5.44 -11.66 13.53
N ALA A 177 4.50 -12.29 12.84
CA ALA A 177 3.56 -11.62 11.96
C ALA A 177 2.64 -10.67 12.73
N LEU A 178 2.13 -11.06 13.90
CA LEU A 178 1.36 -10.16 14.76
C LEU A 178 2.19 -8.94 15.18
N GLU A 179 3.44 -9.15 15.63
CA GLU A 179 4.33 -8.07 16.05
C GLU A 179 4.71 -7.12 14.90
N ARG A 180 5.17 -7.67 13.77
CA ARG A 180 5.83 -6.91 12.70
C ARG A 180 4.91 -6.50 11.57
N ASP A 181 3.95 -7.34 11.21
CA ASP A 181 3.06 -7.06 10.09
C ASP A 181 1.76 -6.38 10.52
N ILE A 182 1.32 -6.56 11.77
CA ILE A 182 0.10 -5.92 12.29
C ILE A 182 0.45 -4.72 13.18
N PHE A 183 1.01 -4.94 14.38
CA PHE A 183 1.19 -3.85 15.35
C PHE A 183 2.22 -2.82 14.90
N SER A 184 3.43 -3.26 14.56
CA SER A 184 4.47 -2.34 14.07
C SER A 184 4.05 -1.61 12.80
N ASN A 185 3.22 -2.24 11.95
CA ASN A 185 2.70 -1.61 10.74
C ASN A 185 1.71 -0.48 11.07
N ILE A 186 0.83 -0.67 12.06
CA ILE A 186 -0.06 0.39 12.57
C ILE A 186 0.76 1.55 13.15
N GLU A 187 1.80 1.26 13.94
CA GLU A 187 2.69 2.28 14.49
C GLU A 187 3.41 3.07 13.39
N MET A 188 3.88 2.41 12.33
CA MET A 188 4.50 3.08 11.18
C MET A 188 3.53 4.00 10.45
N ILE A 189 2.25 3.61 10.30
CA ILE A 189 1.21 4.44 9.68
C ILE A 189 0.96 5.69 10.53
N LEU A 190 0.81 5.53 11.85
CA LEU A 190 0.67 6.66 12.79
C LEU A 190 1.89 7.59 12.73
N SER A 191 3.09 7.02 12.76
CA SER A 191 4.33 7.78 12.67
C SER A 191 4.44 8.55 11.35
N LEU A 192 3.94 8.02 10.25
CA LEU A 192 3.91 8.70 8.95
C LEU A 192 2.92 9.87 8.93
N ALA A 193 1.78 9.73 9.59
CA ALA A 193 0.85 10.85 9.78
C ALA A 193 1.42 11.94 10.71
N GLY A 194 2.42 11.58 11.52
CA GLY A 194 2.93 12.44 12.59
C GLY A 194 1.95 12.54 13.77
N GLU A 195 1.04 11.58 13.88
CA GLU A 195 0.02 11.50 14.91
C GLU A 195 0.40 10.51 16.01
N THR A 196 -0.08 10.75 17.23
CA THR A 196 0.12 9.84 18.37
C THR A 196 -1.22 9.37 18.91
N GLY A 197 -1.70 8.21 18.45
CA GLY A 197 -2.83 7.52 19.07
C GLY A 197 -3.93 7.02 18.13
N LYS A 198 -4.71 6.05 18.63
CA LYS A 198 -5.89 5.49 17.95
C LYS A 198 -7.02 6.53 18.02
N GLY A 199 -7.56 6.93 16.86
CA GLY A 199 -8.59 7.98 16.74
C GLY A 199 -8.08 9.36 16.31
N ALA A 200 -6.77 9.50 16.01
CA ALA A 200 -6.17 10.75 15.58
C ALA A 200 -6.47 11.15 14.11
N MET A 201 -7.06 10.25 13.32
CA MET A 201 -7.28 10.46 11.88
C MET A 201 -8.56 9.78 11.38
N SER A 202 -9.09 10.28 10.25
CA SER A 202 -10.23 9.68 9.55
C SER A 202 -9.89 8.31 8.93
N ARG A 203 -10.90 7.53 8.54
CA ARG A 203 -10.68 6.24 7.84
C ARG A 203 -10.02 6.46 6.49
N GLU A 204 -10.43 7.50 5.79
CA GLU A 204 -9.88 7.95 4.52
C GLU A 204 -8.39 8.30 4.65
N CYS A 205 -8.04 9.10 5.67
CA CYS A 205 -6.65 9.46 5.98
C CYS A 205 -5.80 8.24 6.33
N PHE A 206 -6.31 7.35 7.19
CA PHE A 206 -5.63 6.10 7.53
C PHE A 206 -5.37 5.24 6.28
N SER A 207 -6.35 5.11 5.39
CA SER A 207 -6.21 4.33 4.16
C SER A 207 -5.13 4.89 3.24
N LYS A 208 -5.04 6.21 3.09
CA LYS A 208 -4.02 6.85 2.26
C LYS A 208 -2.62 6.68 2.86
N TYR A 209 -2.44 6.95 4.15
CA TYR A 209 -1.16 6.72 4.82
C TYR A 209 -0.74 5.24 4.85
N ARG A 210 -1.71 4.32 4.94
CA ARG A 210 -1.45 2.87 4.78
C ARG A 210 -0.87 2.56 3.42
N ASN A 211 -1.44 3.10 2.34
CA ASN A 211 -0.96 2.88 0.98
C ASN A 211 0.43 3.48 0.75
N ILE A 212 0.68 4.68 1.29
CA ILE A 212 2.03 5.29 1.31
C ILE A 212 3.01 4.40 2.07
N ASN A 213 2.65 3.90 3.25
CA ASN A 213 3.52 3.00 4.02
C ASN A 213 3.81 1.70 3.27
N LEU A 214 2.81 1.12 2.60
CA LEU A 214 2.99 -0.07 1.76
C LEU A 214 3.96 0.19 0.61
N LEU A 215 3.85 1.34 -0.06
CA LEU A 215 4.79 1.76 -1.10
C LEU A 215 6.21 1.86 -0.54
N LEU A 216 6.39 2.54 0.60
CA LEU A 216 7.71 2.71 1.22
C LEU A 216 8.32 1.39 1.70
N LYS A 217 7.53 0.48 2.29
CA LYS A 217 7.98 -0.89 2.65
C LYS A 217 8.40 -1.68 1.41
N SER A 218 7.77 -1.45 0.27
CA SER A 218 8.17 -2.09 -1.00
C SER A 218 9.50 -1.53 -1.48
N LEU A 219 9.73 -0.22 -1.37
CA LEU A 219 11.01 0.40 -1.71
C LEU A 219 12.13 -0.05 -0.79
N ASP A 220 11.90 -0.18 0.52
CA ASP A 220 12.94 -0.65 1.47
C ASP A 220 13.49 -2.03 1.08
N ARG A 221 12.64 -2.90 0.51
CA ARG A 221 13.03 -4.24 0.03
C ARG A 221 13.85 -4.20 -1.26
N LEU A 222 13.74 -3.12 -2.03
CA LEU A 222 14.45 -2.90 -3.28
C LEU A 222 15.69 -2.02 -3.12
N GLU A 223 15.87 -1.39 -1.96
CA GLU A 223 16.99 -0.50 -1.68
C GLU A 223 18.33 -1.27 -1.71
N VAL A 224 19.32 -0.69 -2.39
CA VAL A 224 20.66 -1.26 -2.54
C VAL A 224 21.67 -0.23 -2.06
N ARG A 225 22.69 -0.66 -1.30
CA ARG A 225 23.76 0.24 -0.82
C ARG A 225 24.52 0.90 -1.98
N GLY A 226 24.97 2.14 -1.78
CA GLY A 226 25.93 2.81 -2.67
C GLY A 226 25.31 3.93 -3.50
N ARG A 227 25.52 3.90 -4.83
CA ARG A 227 25.06 4.91 -5.79
C ARG A 227 23.58 4.74 -6.10
N ASP A 228 22.74 5.03 -5.12
CA ASP A 228 21.31 4.79 -5.20
C ASP A 228 20.48 6.08 -5.08
N SER A 229 19.27 5.99 -5.58
CA SER A 229 18.26 7.01 -5.40
C SER A 229 16.88 6.35 -5.35
N ALA A 230 15.97 6.95 -4.60
CA ALA A 230 14.60 6.50 -4.51
C ALA A 230 13.67 7.69 -4.59
N GLY A 231 12.59 7.55 -5.34
CA GLY A 231 11.55 8.56 -5.40
C GLY A 231 10.16 7.95 -5.47
N ILE A 232 9.21 8.71 -4.96
CA ILE A 232 7.79 8.38 -5.02
C ILE A 232 6.96 9.57 -5.50
N GLU A 233 5.81 9.26 -6.09
CA GLU A 233 4.74 10.19 -6.37
C GLU A 233 3.45 9.67 -5.72
N VAL A 234 2.76 10.57 -5.02
CA VAL A 234 1.46 10.32 -4.41
C VAL A 234 0.44 11.27 -5.04
N THR A 235 -0.54 10.71 -5.74
CA THR A 235 -1.52 11.49 -6.52
C THR A 235 -2.93 11.24 -6.04
N PHE A 236 -3.69 12.32 -5.85
CA PHE A 236 -5.10 12.30 -5.47
C PHE A 236 -5.94 12.98 -6.54
N ALA A 237 -6.96 12.29 -7.04
CA ALA A 237 -8.05 12.92 -7.80
C ALA A 237 -9.14 13.32 -6.81
N LEU A 238 -9.28 14.62 -6.57
CA LEU A 238 -10.22 15.17 -5.59
C LEU A 238 -11.65 14.98 -6.10
N LYS A 239 -12.53 14.50 -5.23
CA LYS A 239 -13.93 14.23 -5.57
C LYS A 239 -14.78 15.50 -5.58
N ASP A 240 -14.41 16.45 -4.74
CA ASP A 240 -15.14 17.70 -4.52
C ASP A 240 -14.47 18.84 -5.30
N GLU A 241 -15.26 19.54 -6.11
CA GLU A 241 -14.82 20.68 -6.92
C GLU A 241 -14.39 21.86 -6.05
N ASP A 242 -14.92 21.98 -4.83
CA ASP A 242 -14.56 23.02 -3.87
C ASP A 242 -13.31 22.69 -3.04
N ALA A 243 -12.80 21.44 -3.10
CA ALA A 243 -11.63 21.01 -2.33
C ALA A 243 -10.37 21.87 -2.59
N PRO A 244 -10.01 22.22 -3.84
CA PRO A 244 -8.88 23.11 -4.11
C PRO A 244 -9.03 24.49 -3.46
N ALA A 245 -10.25 25.05 -3.46
CA ALA A 245 -10.50 26.37 -2.88
C ALA A 245 -10.39 26.36 -1.35
N ARG A 246 -10.90 25.29 -0.70
CA ARG A 246 -10.72 25.08 0.74
C ARG A 246 -9.26 24.89 1.09
N ALA A 247 -8.54 24.03 0.37
CA ALA A 247 -7.13 23.78 0.60
C ALA A 247 -6.31 25.07 0.44
N ALA A 248 -6.59 25.91 -0.57
CA ALA A 248 -5.93 27.20 -0.74
C ALA A 248 -6.16 28.15 0.45
N LYS A 249 -7.38 28.17 1.01
CA LYS A 249 -7.66 28.93 2.22
C LYS A 249 -6.86 28.39 3.42
N ASP A 250 -6.86 27.08 3.63
CA ASP A 250 -6.15 26.45 4.74
C ASP A 250 -4.63 26.64 4.65
N ILE A 251 -4.06 26.60 3.43
CA ILE A 251 -2.65 26.92 3.16
C ILE A 251 -2.33 28.33 3.63
N LYS A 252 -3.17 29.29 3.28
CA LYS A 252 -3.01 30.70 3.66
C LYS A 252 -3.16 30.92 5.16
N ASP A 253 -4.19 30.36 5.77
CA ASP A 253 -4.46 30.45 7.21
C ASP A 253 -3.29 29.85 8.02
N GLN A 254 -2.58 28.87 7.46
CA GLN A 254 -1.40 28.24 8.05
C GLN A 254 -0.05 28.90 7.71
N GLY A 255 -0.06 29.98 6.92
CA GLY A 255 1.15 30.69 6.48
C GLY A 255 2.06 29.86 5.58
N LEU A 256 1.49 28.98 4.75
CA LEU A 256 2.21 28.07 3.86
C LEU A 256 2.28 28.56 2.40
N ASP A 257 1.84 29.79 2.12
CA ASP A 257 1.74 30.33 0.76
C ASP A 257 3.08 30.30 0.00
N ASP A 258 4.17 30.78 0.64
CA ASP A 258 5.51 30.79 0.03
C ASP A 258 6.02 29.37 -0.29
N GLU A 259 5.74 28.41 0.59
CA GLU A 259 6.10 27.01 0.36
C GLU A 259 5.28 26.41 -0.78
N TRP A 260 3.97 26.68 -0.79
CA TRP A 260 3.04 26.23 -1.81
C TRP A 260 3.44 26.73 -3.20
N GLU A 261 3.66 28.04 -3.36
CA GLU A 261 4.07 28.64 -4.63
C GLU A 261 5.41 28.09 -5.11
N ARG A 262 6.39 27.95 -4.20
CA ARG A 262 7.70 27.37 -4.54
C ARG A 262 7.59 25.94 -5.05
N ARG A 263 6.76 25.12 -4.41
CA ARG A 263 6.61 23.68 -4.74
C ARG A 263 5.79 23.46 -6.00
N LEU A 264 4.89 24.38 -6.35
CA LEU A 264 4.19 24.40 -7.64
C LEU A 264 5.05 24.90 -8.80
N GLY A 265 6.26 25.39 -8.52
CA GLY A 265 7.19 25.91 -9.51
C GLY A 265 7.31 24.99 -10.74
N PRO A 266 7.25 25.54 -11.96
CA PRO A 266 7.49 24.76 -13.17
C PRO A 266 8.93 24.25 -13.20
N GLY A 267 9.14 23.06 -13.77
CA GLY A 267 10.45 22.43 -13.78
C GLY A 267 10.40 20.91 -13.83
N ASP A 268 11.59 20.32 -13.84
CA ASP A 268 11.76 18.90 -13.57
C ASP A 268 11.22 18.56 -12.17
N LEU A 269 10.82 17.30 -11.99
CA LEU A 269 10.40 16.81 -10.68
C LEU A 269 11.62 16.71 -9.76
N VAL A 270 11.57 17.37 -8.61
CA VAL A 270 12.59 17.31 -7.55
C VAL A 270 11.91 16.99 -6.21
N ASP A 271 12.70 16.81 -5.14
CA ASP A 271 12.11 16.56 -3.81
C ASP A 271 11.18 17.72 -3.41
N GLY A 272 9.95 17.38 -3.03
CA GLY A 272 8.94 18.34 -2.65
C GLY A 272 8.19 18.99 -3.82
N SER A 273 8.42 18.65 -5.09
CA SER A 273 7.56 19.18 -6.16
C SER A 273 6.09 18.82 -5.94
N ILE A 274 5.19 19.76 -6.29
CA ILE A 274 3.75 19.56 -6.34
C ILE A 274 3.26 19.84 -7.76
N ARG A 275 2.36 19.00 -8.26
CA ARG A 275 1.69 19.21 -9.54
C ARG A 275 0.18 19.25 -9.34
N ILE A 276 -0.47 20.23 -9.94
CA ILE A 276 -1.92 20.28 -10.04
C ILE A 276 -2.31 20.24 -11.50
N SER A 277 -3.27 19.38 -11.82
CA SER A 277 -3.93 19.36 -13.10
C SER A 277 -5.44 19.44 -12.89
N SER A 278 -6.05 20.47 -13.44
CA SER A 278 -7.50 20.60 -13.54
C SER A 278 -7.90 20.26 -14.97
N ASN A 279 -8.57 19.13 -15.17
CA ASN A 279 -9.02 18.74 -16.50
C ASN A 279 -10.15 19.70 -16.95
N THR A 280 -10.01 20.30 -18.11
CA THR A 280 -10.93 21.33 -18.66
C THR A 280 -12.19 20.76 -19.33
N GLY A 281 -12.38 19.43 -19.32
CA GLY A 281 -13.61 18.78 -19.81
C GLY A 281 -14.77 18.80 -18.80
N GLU A 282 -16.01 18.58 -19.27
CA GLU A 282 -17.28 18.67 -18.50
C GLU A 282 -17.38 17.83 -17.21
N LYS A 283 -16.38 16.97 -16.91
CA LYS A 283 -16.30 16.13 -15.69
C LYS A 283 -14.86 15.94 -15.20
N GLY A 284 -13.98 16.89 -15.50
CA GLY A 284 -12.56 16.81 -15.15
C GLY A 284 -12.33 17.02 -13.66
N LEU A 285 -11.98 15.97 -12.93
CA LEU A 285 -11.58 16.12 -11.52
C LEU A 285 -10.21 16.80 -11.41
N THR A 286 -10.03 17.63 -10.39
CA THR A 286 -8.72 18.17 -10.05
C THR A 286 -7.84 17.07 -9.48
N THR A 287 -6.67 16.87 -10.07
CA THR A 287 -5.66 15.95 -9.55
C THR A 287 -4.50 16.74 -8.95
N ILE A 288 -4.02 16.30 -7.80
CA ILE A 288 -2.83 16.83 -7.14
C ILE A 288 -1.82 15.71 -6.90
N SER A 289 -0.57 15.92 -7.31
CA SER A 289 0.56 15.00 -7.08
C SER A 289 1.58 15.63 -6.14
N PHE A 290 2.09 14.83 -5.20
CA PHE A 290 3.20 15.14 -4.30
C PHE A 290 4.39 14.25 -4.61
N ILE A 291 5.55 14.86 -4.84
CA ILE A 291 6.78 14.16 -5.21
C ILE A 291 7.77 14.22 -4.05
N TYR A 292 8.35 13.07 -3.72
CA TYR A 292 9.42 12.95 -2.73
C TYR A 292 10.58 12.17 -3.33
N LYS A 293 11.79 12.70 -3.21
CA LYS A 293 12.98 12.11 -3.83
C LYS A 293 14.17 12.17 -2.91
N LYS A 294 15.00 11.13 -2.97
CA LYS A 294 16.32 11.11 -2.38
C LYS A 294 17.32 10.55 -3.37
N ALA A 295 18.41 11.26 -3.57
CA ALA A 295 19.58 10.77 -4.27
C ALA A 295 20.81 10.86 -3.35
N SER A 296 21.65 9.82 -3.36
CA SER A 296 22.91 9.81 -2.62
C SER A 296 24.01 9.09 -3.41
N VAL A 297 25.14 9.76 -3.62
CA VAL A 297 26.31 9.15 -4.30
C VAL A 297 26.91 8.03 -3.45
N THR A 298 26.84 8.17 -2.12
CA THR A 298 27.36 7.21 -1.14
C THR A 298 26.30 6.94 -0.07
N GLY A 299 25.19 6.34 -0.48
CA GLY A 299 24.07 5.99 0.40
C GLY A 299 24.34 4.79 1.29
N LYS A 300 23.79 4.82 2.51
CA LYS A 300 23.73 3.67 3.43
C LYS A 300 22.40 2.94 3.29
N LEU A 301 22.37 1.63 3.53
CA LEU A 301 21.12 0.85 3.53
C LEU A 301 20.12 1.41 4.55
N GLY A 302 18.90 1.69 4.12
CA GLY A 302 17.83 2.27 4.91
C GLY A 302 17.93 3.79 5.02
N GLU A 303 18.78 4.46 4.25
CA GLU A 303 18.88 5.92 4.23
C GLU A 303 17.73 6.51 3.42
N ASN A 304 17.45 5.96 2.24
CA ASN A 304 16.41 6.47 1.35
C ASN A 304 15.03 6.32 1.98
N GLY A 305 14.70 5.12 2.46
CA GLY A 305 13.43 4.85 3.11
C GLY A 305 13.18 5.73 4.35
N ARG A 306 14.23 6.03 5.13
CA ARG A 306 14.12 6.92 6.30
C ARG A 306 13.94 8.38 5.90
N TYR A 307 14.69 8.85 4.91
CA TYR A 307 14.55 10.23 4.41
C TYR A 307 13.13 10.47 3.89
N LEU A 308 12.62 9.59 3.01
CA LEU A 308 11.29 9.73 2.43
C LEU A 308 10.20 9.74 3.50
N ARG A 309 10.28 8.87 4.51
CA ARG A 309 9.35 8.85 5.65
C ARG A 309 9.35 10.17 6.42
N GLU A 310 10.52 10.73 6.70
CA GLU A 310 10.63 12.00 7.41
C GLU A 310 10.09 13.17 6.59
N ARG A 311 10.35 13.20 5.28
CA ARG A 311 9.79 14.21 4.37
C ARG A 311 8.27 14.16 4.35
N ILE A 312 7.68 12.99 4.22
CA ILE A 312 6.21 12.79 4.22
C ILE A 312 5.61 13.18 5.57
N ARG A 313 6.24 12.76 6.68
CA ARG A 313 5.78 13.06 8.04
C ARG A 313 5.73 14.57 8.33
N SER A 314 6.73 15.28 7.85
CA SER A 314 6.90 16.73 8.05
C SER A 314 6.15 17.58 7.02
N ASP A 315 5.55 16.98 5.99
CA ASP A 315 4.88 17.70 4.91
C ASP A 315 3.50 18.22 5.35
N ARG A 316 3.45 19.52 5.67
CA ARG A 316 2.21 20.20 6.07
C ARG A 316 1.23 20.38 4.91
N LEU A 317 1.72 20.50 3.68
CA LEU A 317 0.86 20.64 2.50
C LEU A 317 0.17 19.31 2.19
N LEU A 318 0.90 18.18 2.24
CA LEU A 318 0.28 16.85 2.09
C LEU A 318 -0.86 16.64 3.10
N LYS A 319 -0.65 17.04 4.36
CA LYS A 319 -1.66 16.88 5.44
C LYS A 319 -2.98 17.58 5.14
N ILE A 320 -2.96 18.72 4.44
CA ILE A 320 -4.18 19.42 4.03
C ILE A 320 -4.99 18.57 3.04
N PHE A 321 -4.33 17.95 2.06
CA PHE A 321 -5.01 17.17 1.02
C PHE A 321 -5.29 15.72 1.39
N ILE A 322 -4.59 15.16 2.38
CA ILE A 322 -4.77 13.75 2.74
C ILE A 322 -6.11 13.50 3.45
N GLU A 323 -6.73 14.52 4.03
CA GLU A 323 -8.09 14.43 4.60
C GLU A 323 -9.20 14.62 3.56
N GLU A 324 -8.90 15.17 2.37
CA GLU A 324 -9.91 15.45 1.36
C GLU A 324 -10.52 14.17 0.76
N ALA A 325 -11.80 14.20 0.41
CA ALA A 325 -12.44 13.07 -0.26
C ALA A 325 -11.88 12.90 -1.69
N ILE A 326 -11.47 11.67 -2.03
CA ILE A 326 -10.89 11.34 -3.34
C ILE A 326 -11.83 10.47 -4.17
N ALA A 327 -11.80 10.66 -5.48
CA ALA A 327 -12.44 9.76 -6.44
C ALA A 327 -11.51 8.60 -6.83
N SER A 328 -10.21 8.88 -6.90
CA SER A 328 -9.16 7.90 -7.17
C SER A 328 -7.82 8.38 -6.64
N GLU A 329 -6.87 7.45 -6.54
CA GLU A 329 -5.50 7.70 -6.09
C GLU A 329 -4.51 6.89 -6.92
N MET A 330 -3.27 7.38 -7.01
CA MET A 330 -2.15 6.69 -7.64
C MET A 330 -0.91 6.83 -6.75
N TYR A 331 -0.17 5.73 -6.63
CA TYR A 331 1.08 5.65 -5.88
C TYR A 331 2.14 5.07 -6.81
N LEU A 332 3.14 5.87 -7.15
CA LEU A 332 4.27 5.46 -7.99
C LEU A 332 5.53 5.50 -7.13
N GLY A 333 6.37 4.47 -7.25
CA GLY A 333 7.66 4.43 -6.56
C GLY A 333 8.72 3.77 -7.43
N HIS A 334 9.94 4.26 -7.31
CA HIS A 334 11.07 3.74 -8.06
C HIS A 334 12.37 3.86 -7.27
N THR A 335 13.14 2.78 -7.25
CA THR A 335 14.55 2.77 -6.83
C THR A 335 15.43 2.70 -8.06
N ARG A 336 16.38 3.61 -8.20
CA ARG A 336 17.36 3.62 -9.29
C ARG A 336 18.76 3.36 -8.73
N TRP A 337 19.42 2.32 -9.22
CA TRP A 337 20.85 2.11 -9.06
C TRP A 337 21.57 2.53 -10.34
N ALA A 338 22.28 3.67 -10.34
CA ALA A 338 22.77 4.21 -11.60
C ALA A 338 24.11 3.58 -12.03
N SER A 339 24.05 2.75 -13.07
CA SER A 339 25.21 2.31 -13.84
C SER A 339 25.77 3.45 -14.70
N VAL A 340 24.88 4.22 -15.36
CA VAL A 340 25.18 5.38 -16.21
C VAL A 340 24.37 6.60 -15.76
N GLY A 341 24.98 7.78 -15.81
CA GLY A 341 24.41 9.06 -15.36
C GLY A 341 24.79 9.43 -13.92
N SER A 342 24.71 10.72 -13.63
CA SER A 342 24.97 11.26 -12.29
C SER A 342 23.87 10.86 -11.32
N ILE A 343 24.23 10.61 -10.06
CA ILE A 343 23.25 10.39 -8.99
C ILE A 343 22.78 11.76 -8.51
N THR A 344 21.71 12.26 -9.12
CA THR A 344 21.10 13.55 -8.78
C THR A 344 19.58 13.41 -8.65
N GLU A 345 18.92 14.40 -8.05
CA GLU A 345 17.47 14.36 -7.83
C GLU A 345 16.68 14.46 -9.14
N GLU A 346 17.16 15.22 -10.11
CA GLU A 346 16.58 15.37 -11.44
C GLU A 346 16.62 14.04 -12.21
N ASN A 347 17.69 13.27 -11.98
CA ASN A 347 17.87 11.93 -12.52
C ASN A 347 17.09 10.86 -11.73
N CYS A 348 16.68 11.15 -10.50
CA CYS A 348 15.91 10.22 -9.69
C CYS A 348 14.48 10.14 -10.25
N HIS A 349 13.95 8.92 -10.37
CA HIS A 349 12.58 8.72 -10.86
C HIS A 349 11.56 8.90 -9.73
N PRO A 350 10.33 9.34 -10.02
CA PRO A 350 9.76 9.59 -11.36
C PRO A 350 10.27 10.88 -12.02
N ILE A 351 10.42 10.88 -13.34
CA ILE A 351 10.75 12.07 -14.15
C ILE A 351 9.52 12.54 -14.90
N ASN A 352 9.49 13.80 -15.30
CA ASN A 352 8.39 14.36 -16.08
C ASN A 352 8.80 14.73 -17.51
N ASN A 353 7.80 15.16 -18.28
CA ASN A 353 7.92 15.68 -19.62
C ASN A 353 8.11 17.21 -19.67
N PHE A 354 8.63 17.84 -18.61
CA PHE A 354 8.77 19.30 -18.59
C PHE A 354 9.75 19.77 -19.67
N THR A 355 9.43 20.88 -20.32
CA THR A 355 10.37 21.60 -21.20
C THR A 355 10.15 23.09 -21.02
N MET A 356 11.21 23.85 -21.21
CA MET A 356 11.12 25.30 -21.26
C MET A 356 10.36 25.74 -22.51
N ASP A 357 9.44 26.69 -22.34
CA ASP A 357 8.81 27.39 -23.45
C ASP A 357 9.75 28.52 -23.90
N PRO A 358 10.34 28.46 -25.10
CA PRO A 358 11.31 29.45 -25.57
C PRO A 358 10.73 30.86 -25.72
N ASP A 359 9.40 30.98 -25.86
CA ASP A 359 8.71 32.25 -26.08
C ASP A 359 8.19 32.88 -24.78
N ASN A 360 8.39 32.23 -23.63
CA ASN A 360 7.93 32.70 -22.32
C ASN A 360 9.13 32.95 -21.39
N GLU A 361 9.63 34.19 -21.36
CA GLU A 361 10.81 34.60 -20.57
C GLU A 361 10.68 34.32 -19.06
N THR A 362 9.45 34.19 -18.54
CA THR A 362 9.22 33.90 -17.13
C THR A 362 9.21 32.41 -16.81
N HIS A 363 9.01 31.55 -17.83
CA HIS A 363 8.80 30.10 -17.72
C HIS A 363 7.77 29.67 -16.66
N ARG A 364 6.90 30.58 -16.18
CA ARG A 364 5.97 30.35 -15.05
C ARG A 364 4.74 29.51 -15.38
N SER A 365 4.52 29.22 -16.66
CA SER A 365 3.36 28.46 -17.14
C SER A 365 3.79 27.17 -17.86
N PRO A 366 3.10 26.05 -17.64
CA PRO A 366 3.41 24.81 -18.37
C PRO A 366 3.21 25.01 -19.88
N SER A 367 4.20 24.57 -20.67
CA SER A 367 4.16 24.67 -22.13
C SER A 367 2.99 23.85 -22.70
N PHE A 368 2.19 24.43 -23.59
CA PHE A 368 1.17 23.69 -24.34
C PHE A 368 1.84 22.83 -25.40
N LYS A 369 1.69 21.51 -25.29
CA LYS A 369 2.27 20.55 -26.21
C LYS A 369 1.19 19.77 -26.93
N ASP A 370 1.47 19.41 -28.17
CA ASP A 370 0.62 18.50 -28.92
C ASP A 370 1.14 17.07 -28.76
N TYR A 371 0.33 16.22 -28.13
CA TYR A 371 0.63 14.81 -27.95
C TYR A 371 -0.27 13.96 -28.85
N PRO A 372 0.26 12.96 -29.57
CA PRO A 372 -0.54 12.16 -30.51
C PRO A 372 -1.80 11.53 -29.90
N ALA A 373 -1.77 11.13 -28.63
CA ALA A 373 -2.88 10.48 -27.95
C ALA A 373 -3.75 11.42 -27.09
N TYR A 374 -3.21 12.57 -26.66
CA TYR A 374 -3.87 13.49 -25.71
C TYR A 374 -4.27 14.82 -26.37
N GLY A 375 -3.83 15.07 -27.60
CA GLY A 375 -4.01 16.33 -28.32
C GLY A 375 -3.19 17.47 -27.71
N ARG A 376 -3.54 18.70 -28.10
CA ARG A 376 -2.86 19.91 -27.62
C ARG A 376 -3.35 20.30 -26.22
N GLY A 377 -2.42 20.38 -25.27
CA GLY A 377 -2.71 20.79 -23.89
C GLY A 377 -1.46 20.93 -23.03
N ALA A 378 -1.64 21.47 -21.83
CA ALA A 378 -0.60 21.51 -20.79
C ALA A 378 -0.50 20.16 -20.05
N TRP A 379 -0.31 19.09 -20.82
CA TRP A 379 -0.28 17.72 -20.29
C TRP A 379 0.99 17.48 -19.50
N THR A 380 0.85 17.03 -18.26
CA THR A 380 1.97 16.55 -17.43
C THR A 380 1.99 15.03 -17.50
N ILE A 381 3.15 14.47 -17.84
CA ILE A 381 3.37 13.03 -17.96
C ILE A 381 4.55 12.67 -17.08
N ASP A 382 4.28 11.90 -16.04
CA ASP A 382 5.26 11.45 -15.06
C ASP A 382 5.53 9.95 -15.27
N VAL A 383 6.80 9.57 -15.32
CA VAL A 383 7.23 8.21 -15.67
C VAL A 383 8.37 7.72 -14.79
N ALA A 384 8.31 6.43 -14.45
CA ALA A 384 9.44 5.67 -13.95
C ALA A 384 9.96 4.79 -15.10
N LEU A 385 11.18 5.07 -15.55
CA LEU A 385 11.80 4.34 -16.65
C LEU A 385 12.71 3.23 -16.11
N ASN A 386 12.56 2.01 -16.61
CA ASN A 386 13.59 1.00 -16.45
C ASN A 386 14.66 1.23 -17.52
N GLY A 387 15.91 1.38 -17.07
CA GLY A 387 17.07 1.51 -17.95
C GLY A 387 17.51 0.20 -18.58
#